data_AF-A0AA39MEU4-F1
#
_entry.id   AF-A0AA39MEU4-F1
#
_cell.length_a   1.000
_cell.length_b   1.000
_cell.length_c   1.000
_cell.angle_alpha   90.00
_cell.angle_beta   90.00
_cell.angle_gamma   90.00
#
_symmetry.space_group_name_H-M   'P 1'
#
loop_
_entity.id
_entity.type
_entity.pdbx_description
1 polymer ?
#
loop_
_entity_poly.entity_id
_entity_poly.type
_entity_poly.pdbx_seq_one_letter_code
_entity_poly.pdbx_strand_id
1 'polypeptide(L)'
;MSRAGTRQRPSGASQAQTQSRATQKSQRNRVEETEDEEEDGDTSMDVDDEENVPRDDDLVRKSNQLVRLALFAEHKRNPLRREEISKKVLGSNTRAFNQVLQLAQTTLQKTFGMELVELRSRAELGKDGVGGDEDLEEARKAVGVKKKAAAAGSKSYILRSILNPTIIEEAAQVSEKILEEEALEEDDNDDDDERSARSYGSLISWSHTDQIGSLGILYIILALILVSGRVLSDAELRAHMKKLRQPMSGSVKFDAHATHKSVSMEAYMNMIIRQGFVERVAVGDAKKGKGKRVRATQGDDDSGATYEWRWGNRAHSEVGEKAIAQFVAEFMVGEQEAEDDEEDGARARGRRRQDRAQNKVEKMAAGIERAAGGNLSDLK
;
A
#
# COMPACT_ATOMS: atom_id res chain seq x y z
N MET A 1 23.00 -57.41 49.37
CA MET A 1 22.44 -57.19 48.02
C MET A 1 21.48 -56.00 48.11
N SER A 2 21.69 -55.02 47.23
CA SER A 2 20.87 -53.86 46.81
C SER A 2 20.17 -53.00 47.89
N ARG A 3 20.72 -51.79 48.05
CA ARG A 3 20.31 -50.71 48.96
C ARG A 3 19.10 -49.93 48.43
N ALA A 4 18.26 -49.54 49.39
CA ALA A 4 17.17 -48.58 49.31
C ALA A 4 17.66 -47.13 49.19
N GLY A 5 16.78 -46.23 48.71
CA GLY A 5 16.98 -44.79 48.72
C GLY A 5 15.67 -44.01 48.53
N THR A 6 14.87 -43.92 49.59
CA THR A 6 13.73 -42.98 49.72
C THR A 6 14.02 -42.04 50.88
N ARG A 7 14.05 -40.72 50.64
CA ARG A 7 13.98 -39.59 51.60
C ARG A 7 13.92 -38.30 50.74
N GLN A 8 13.22 -37.20 51.04
CA GLN A 8 12.62 -36.74 52.28
C GLN A 8 11.65 -35.55 52.02
N ARG A 9 10.58 -35.51 52.81
CA ARG A 9 9.82 -34.33 53.31
C ARG A 9 9.75 -34.56 54.85
N PRO A 10 9.17 -33.69 55.70
CA PRO A 10 9.00 -32.22 55.69
C PRO A 10 9.33 -31.58 57.08
N SER A 11 9.26 -30.24 57.20
CA SER A 11 8.87 -29.48 58.41
C SER A 11 8.74 -28.00 58.01
N GLY A 12 7.85 -27.15 58.52
CA GLY A 12 6.75 -27.23 59.47
C GLY A 12 6.19 -25.80 59.69
N ALA A 13 4.86 -25.69 59.65
CA ALA A 13 3.92 -24.63 60.11
C ALA A 13 4.47 -23.43 60.93
N SER A 14 4.18 -22.18 60.57
CA SER A 14 2.98 -21.36 60.89
C SER A 14 2.97 -20.74 62.30
N GLN A 15 3.01 -19.40 62.37
CA GLN A 15 2.12 -18.63 63.26
C GLN A 15 2.10 -17.13 62.91
N ALA A 16 0.90 -16.57 63.00
CA ALA A 16 0.54 -15.17 62.76
C ALA A 16 0.59 -14.35 64.05
N GLN A 17 0.85 -13.03 63.97
CA GLN A 17 0.06 -11.98 64.65
C GLN A 17 0.59 -10.54 64.40
N THR A 18 -0.31 -9.72 63.86
CA THR A 18 -0.73 -8.35 64.26
C THR A 18 0.27 -7.27 64.71
N GLN A 19 0.11 -6.08 64.08
CA GLN A 19 0.04 -4.70 64.64
C GLN A 19 1.15 -4.27 65.64
N SER A 20 1.82 -3.12 65.59
CA SER A 20 1.44 -1.75 65.24
C SER A 20 2.67 -0.81 65.38
N ARG A 21 2.77 0.19 64.50
CA ARG A 21 3.10 1.62 64.77
C ARG A 21 4.14 1.97 65.87
N ALA A 22 5.32 2.46 65.47
CA ALA A 22 5.96 3.67 66.05
C ALA A 22 7.29 4.07 65.36
N THR A 23 7.28 5.26 64.76
CA THR A 23 8.33 6.32 64.73
C THR A 23 9.81 5.98 64.95
N GLN A 24 10.67 6.39 64.00
CA GLN A 24 11.79 7.30 64.25
C GLN A 24 12.31 8.00 62.97
N LYS A 25 12.59 9.30 63.12
CA LYS A 25 13.10 10.28 62.15
C LYS A 25 14.57 10.04 61.77
N SER A 26 14.96 10.37 60.54
CA SER A 26 16.06 11.31 60.19
C SER A 26 16.33 11.27 58.66
N GLN A 27 15.80 12.20 57.86
CA GLN A 27 16.42 13.47 57.40
C GLN A 27 17.39 13.34 56.21
N ARG A 28 16.94 13.70 54.98
CA ARG A 28 17.47 14.82 54.16
C ARG A 28 16.78 14.93 52.77
N ASN A 29 16.10 16.07 52.57
CA ASN A 29 15.82 16.91 51.38
C ASN A 29 16.11 16.36 49.96
N ARG A 30 15.31 16.69 48.93
CA ARG A 30 14.97 18.06 48.50
C ARG A 30 13.94 18.09 47.33
N VAL A 31 13.00 19.06 47.41
CA VAL A 31 12.15 19.75 46.39
C VAL A 31 10.99 18.99 45.71
N GLU A 32 9.75 19.36 46.09
CA GLU A 32 8.54 19.33 45.27
C GLU A 32 8.32 20.71 44.63
N GLU A 33 7.89 20.73 43.37
CA GLU A 33 7.29 21.90 42.70
C GLU A 33 5.77 21.86 42.94
N THR A 34 5.25 22.91 43.55
CA THR A 34 3.84 23.29 43.57
C THR A 34 3.78 24.71 43.02
N GLU A 35 3.12 24.90 41.89
CA GLU A 35 2.71 26.22 41.41
C GLU A 35 1.18 26.28 41.46
N ASP A 36 0.70 27.13 42.35
CA ASP A 36 -0.64 27.70 42.37
C ASP A 36 -0.75 28.74 41.25
N GLU A 37 -1.80 28.68 40.44
CA GLU A 37 -2.34 29.85 39.75
C GLU A 37 -3.88 29.81 39.86
N GLU A 38 -4.43 30.60 40.79
CA GLU A 38 -5.76 31.17 40.65
C GLU A 38 -5.59 32.63 40.20
N GLU A 39 -6.03 32.98 39.00
CA GLU A 39 -6.79 34.22 38.76
C GLU A 39 -7.43 34.19 37.35
N ASP A 40 -8.75 34.15 37.33
CA ASP A 40 -9.61 35.24 36.86
C ASP A 40 -10.78 34.76 36.01
N GLY A 41 -11.96 35.17 36.44
CA GLY A 41 -13.22 34.88 35.79
C GLY A 41 -13.48 35.90 34.70
N ASP A 42 -13.63 35.44 33.46
CA ASP A 42 -14.31 36.20 32.42
C ASP A 42 -15.37 35.34 31.74
N THR A 43 -16.61 35.63 32.14
CA THR A 43 -17.82 35.71 31.31
C THR A 43 -17.79 34.92 30.00
N SER A 44 -18.19 33.65 30.03
CA SER A 44 -18.64 32.96 28.83
C SER A 44 -19.97 33.58 28.38
N MET A 45 -19.89 34.61 27.54
CA MET A 45 -21.01 35.00 26.68
C MET A 45 -21.32 33.81 25.78
N ASP A 46 -22.50 33.22 25.97
CA ASP A 46 -23.12 32.32 24.99
C ASP A 46 -23.18 33.06 23.65
N VAL A 47 -22.27 32.73 22.75
CA VAL A 47 -22.32 33.19 21.36
C VAL A 47 -23.28 32.26 20.64
N ASP A 48 -24.40 32.83 20.22
CA ASP A 48 -25.49 32.21 19.48
C ASP A 48 -25.02 31.13 18.47
N ASP A 49 -25.53 29.92 18.66
CA ASP A 49 -25.36 28.73 17.80
C ASP A 49 -26.21 28.84 16.50
N GLU A 50 -26.24 30.01 15.86
CA GLU A 50 -27.09 30.31 14.69
C GLU A 50 -26.35 30.61 13.37
N GLU A 51 -25.02 30.48 13.27
CA GLU A 51 -24.30 30.69 11.99
C GLU A 51 -23.25 29.61 11.67
N ASN A 52 -23.61 28.31 11.71
CA ASN A 52 -22.72 27.25 11.23
C ASN A 52 -22.96 26.88 9.75
N VAL A 53 -23.25 27.87 8.90
CA VAL A 53 -23.11 27.73 7.45
C VAL A 53 -21.70 28.21 7.11
N PRO A 54 -20.78 27.31 6.70
CA PRO A 54 -19.43 27.72 6.34
C PRO A 54 -19.51 28.77 5.23
N ARG A 55 -18.93 29.95 5.45
CA ARG A 55 -18.76 30.96 4.40
C ARG A 55 -17.99 30.33 3.24
N ASP A 56 -18.35 30.66 2.00
CA ASP A 56 -17.73 30.08 0.79
C ASP A 56 -16.19 30.17 0.82
N ASP A 57 -15.63 31.26 1.35
CA ASP A 57 -14.18 31.43 1.51
C ASP A 57 -13.54 30.39 2.45
N ASP A 58 -14.23 29.97 3.51
CA ASP A 58 -13.76 28.93 4.43
C ASP A 58 -13.81 27.55 3.76
N LEU A 59 -14.84 27.28 2.94
CA LEU A 59 -14.92 26.07 2.13
C LEU A 59 -13.78 25.98 1.12
N VAL A 60 -13.44 27.09 0.44
CA VAL A 60 -12.30 27.16 -0.49
C VAL A 60 -10.97 27.00 0.24
N ARG A 61 -10.80 27.61 1.42
CA ARG A 61 -9.58 27.43 2.21
C ARG A 61 -9.40 25.96 2.63
N LYS A 62 -10.48 25.32 3.08
CA LYS A 62 -10.48 23.90 3.48
C LYS A 62 -10.29 22.96 2.29
N SER A 63 -10.86 23.27 1.12
CA SER A 63 -10.63 22.47 -0.08
C SER A 63 -9.15 22.49 -0.46
N ASN A 64 -8.51 23.67 -0.45
CA ASN A 64 -7.08 23.80 -0.73
C ASN A 64 -6.21 23.06 0.30
N GLN A 65 -6.60 23.05 1.58
CA GLN A 65 -5.93 22.23 2.59
C GLN A 65 -6.10 20.72 2.34
N LEU A 66 -7.29 20.27 1.93
CA LEU A 66 -7.53 18.89 1.53
C LEU A 66 -6.67 18.49 0.32
N VAL A 67 -6.59 19.34 -0.70
CA VAL A 67 -5.73 19.12 -1.88
C VAL A 67 -4.26 18.94 -1.46
N ARG A 68 -3.71 19.84 -0.64
CA ARG A 68 -2.33 19.72 -0.16
C ARG A 68 -2.10 18.44 0.65
N LEU A 69 -3.05 18.08 1.52
CA LEU A 69 -3.00 16.86 2.31
C LEU A 69 -3.02 15.61 1.41
N ALA A 70 -3.86 15.62 0.38
CA ALA A 70 -3.96 14.59 -0.64
C ALA A 70 -2.62 14.38 -1.37
N LEU A 71 -2.03 15.45 -1.90
CA LEU A 71 -0.73 15.40 -2.60
C LEU A 71 0.40 14.88 -1.71
N PHE A 72 0.42 15.30 -0.44
CA PHE A 72 1.42 14.82 0.52
C PHE A 72 1.24 13.34 0.87
N ALA A 73 -0.01 12.87 0.98
CA ALA A 73 -0.30 11.46 1.22
C ALA A 73 0.13 10.58 0.04
N GLU A 74 0.00 11.08 -1.19
CA GLU A 74 0.36 10.35 -2.40
C GLU A 74 1.87 10.12 -2.54
N HIS A 75 2.70 11.11 -2.16
CA HIS A 75 4.16 10.96 -2.17
C HIS A 75 4.64 9.75 -1.34
N LYS A 76 3.93 9.39 -0.26
CA LYS A 76 4.24 8.21 0.58
C LYS A 76 3.41 6.99 0.21
N ARG A 77 2.51 7.12 -0.77
CA ARG A 77 1.49 6.13 -1.13
C ARG A 77 0.68 5.66 0.08
N ASN A 78 0.33 6.59 0.96
CA ASN A 78 -0.49 6.29 2.14
C ASN A 78 -1.97 6.55 1.86
N PRO A 79 -2.86 5.59 2.16
CA PRO A 79 -4.29 5.82 2.02
C PRO A 79 -4.79 6.82 3.07
N LEU A 80 -5.60 7.79 2.64
CA LEU A 80 -6.10 8.88 3.45
C LEU A 80 -7.46 8.55 4.06
N ARG A 81 -7.52 8.37 5.38
CA ARG A 81 -8.78 8.03 6.07
C ARG A 81 -9.66 9.26 6.27
N ARG A 82 -10.98 9.08 6.18
CA ARG A 82 -11.98 10.14 6.45
C ARG A 82 -11.79 10.78 7.81
N GLU A 83 -11.45 10.00 8.84
CA GLU A 83 -11.17 10.50 10.19
C GLU A 83 -9.97 11.46 10.22
N GLU A 84 -8.93 11.17 9.43
CA GLU A 84 -7.76 12.05 9.33
C GLU A 84 -8.08 13.33 8.57
N ILE A 85 -8.88 13.25 7.51
CA ILE A 85 -9.37 14.44 6.79
C ILE A 85 -10.20 15.32 7.74
N SER A 86 -11.13 14.71 8.47
CA SER A 86 -11.96 15.43 9.44
C SER A 86 -11.11 16.12 10.50
N LYS A 87 -10.10 15.43 11.05
CA LYS A 87 -9.23 16.00 12.09
C LYS A 87 -8.28 17.09 11.57
N LYS A 88 -7.67 16.89 10.40
CA LYS A 88 -6.61 17.77 9.88
C LYS A 88 -7.15 18.96 9.06
N VAL A 89 -8.34 18.84 8.47
CA VAL A 89 -8.90 19.85 7.56
C VAL A 89 -10.19 20.46 8.10
N LEU A 90 -11.13 19.63 8.56
CA LEU A 90 -12.47 20.11 8.90
C LEU A 90 -12.61 20.60 10.34
N GLY A 91 -11.85 20.05 11.28
CA GLY A 91 -11.97 20.34 12.71
C GLY A 91 -13.38 20.05 13.21
N SER A 92 -14.06 21.08 13.72
CA SER A 92 -15.47 21.03 14.15
C SER A 92 -16.46 20.93 12.98
N ASN A 93 -16.10 21.36 11.77
CA ASN A 93 -17.03 21.48 10.62
C ASN A 93 -17.15 20.18 9.81
N THR A 94 -17.29 19.05 10.50
CA THR A 94 -17.33 17.71 9.89
C THR A 94 -18.50 17.50 8.90
N ARG A 95 -19.60 18.26 9.07
CA ARG A 95 -20.76 18.24 8.17
C ARG A 95 -20.44 18.78 6.77
N ALA A 96 -19.45 19.66 6.65
CA ALA A 96 -19.03 20.27 5.40
C ALA A 96 -18.17 19.34 4.51
N PHE A 97 -17.89 18.10 4.95
CA PHE A 97 -17.00 17.17 4.24
C PHE A 97 -17.33 17.01 2.76
N ASN A 98 -18.60 16.79 2.42
CA ASN A 98 -18.99 16.53 1.02
C ASN A 98 -18.80 17.76 0.12
N GLN A 99 -19.08 18.96 0.64
CA GLN A 99 -18.89 20.22 -0.08
C GLN A 99 -17.39 20.50 -0.29
N VAL A 100 -16.60 20.37 0.78
CA VAL A 100 -15.14 20.51 0.72
C VAL A 100 -14.53 19.48 -0.23
N LEU A 101 -15.00 18.24 -0.21
CA LEU A 101 -14.55 17.18 -1.10
C LEU A 101 -14.86 17.51 -2.56
N GLN A 102 -16.07 17.97 -2.90
CA GLN A 102 -16.42 18.36 -4.28
C GLN A 102 -15.55 19.50 -4.81
N LEU A 103 -15.33 20.53 -3.99
CA LEU A 103 -14.45 21.64 -4.36
C LEU A 103 -12.99 21.16 -4.53
N ALA A 104 -12.51 20.31 -3.63
CA ALA A 104 -11.16 19.76 -3.71
C ALA A 104 -11.00 18.87 -4.95
N GLN A 105 -12.01 18.05 -5.30
CA GLN A 105 -12.02 17.24 -6.52
C GLN A 105 -11.94 18.11 -7.76
N THR A 106 -12.71 19.20 -7.81
CA THR A 106 -12.65 20.14 -8.94
C THR A 106 -11.25 20.72 -9.13
N THR A 107 -10.59 21.11 -8.04
CA THR A 107 -9.20 21.61 -8.09
C THR A 107 -8.20 20.51 -8.46
N LEU A 108 -8.32 19.31 -7.91
CA LEU A 108 -7.46 18.16 -8.25
C LEU A 108 -7.55 17.82 -9.74
N GLN A 109 -8.76 17.77 -10.29
CA GLN A 109 -8.97 17.40 -11.68
C GLN A 109 -8.50 18.51 -12.63
N LYS A 110 -8.86 19.77 -12.37
CA LYS A 110 -8.53 20.88 -13.28
C LYS A 110 -7.06 21.28 -13.26
N THR A 111 -6.43 21.27 -12.09
CA THR A 111 -5.07 21.80 -11.92
C THR A 111 -4.01 20.70 -12.00
N PHE A 112 -4.31 19.51 -11.48
CA PHE A 112 -3.31 18.44 -11.32
C PHE A 112 -3.59 17.21 -12.18
N GLY A 113 -4.76 17.12 -12.84
CA GLY A 113 -5.13 15.92 -13.59
C GLY A 113 -5.24 14.68 -12.68
N MET A 114 -5.67 14.87 -11.43
CA MET A 114 -5.84 13.79 -10.45
C MET A 114 -7.24 13.80 -9.86
N GLU A 115 -7.63 12.68 -9.25
CA GLU A 115 -8.87 12.55 -8.50
C GLU A 115 -8.66 11.77 -7.21
N LEU A 116 -9.45 12.09 -6.20
CA LEU A 116 -9.46 11.41 -4.91
C LEU A 116 -10.55 10.31 -4.92
N VAL A 117 -10.16 9.04 -4.96
CA VAL A 117 -11.07 7.88 -5.07
C VAL A 117 -11.16 7.14 -3.75
N GLU A 118 -12.36 6.74 -3.34
CA GLU A 118 -12.54 5.86 -2.17
C GLU A 118 -12.15 4.42 -2.53
N LEU A 119 -11.27 3.83 -1.73
CA LEU A 119 -10.90 2.42 -1.85
C LEU A 119 -12.12 1.53 -1.64
N ARG A 120 -12.20 0.44 -2.41
CA ARG A 120 -13.22 -0.58 -2.21
C ARG A 120 -13.11 -1.20 -0.82
N SER A 121 -14.26 -1.47 -0.19
CA SER A 121 -14.27 -2.25 1.04
C SER A 121 -13.94 -3.71 0.74
N ARG A 122 -13.35 -4.41 1.71
CA ARG A 122 -13.05 -5.85 1.60
C ARG A 122 -14.31 -6.69 1.34
N ALA A 123 -15.47 -6.24 1.82
CA ALA A 123 -16.75 -6.91 1.60
C ALA A 123 -17.31 -6.69 0.19
N GLU A 124 -16.92 -5.63 -0.51
CA GLU A 124 -17.28 -5.38 -1.90
C GLU A 124 -16.39 -6.19 -2.85
N LEU A 125 -15.09 -6.31 -2.54
CA LEU A 125 -14.18 -7.18 -3.30
C LEU A 125 -14.63 -8.64 -3.29
N GLY A 126 -15.10 -9.16 -2.15
CA GLY A 126 -15.61 -10.53 -2.05
C GLY A 126 -16.89 -10.79 -2.86
N LYS A 127 -17.69 -9.76 -3.19
CA LYS A 127 -18.90 -9.92 -4.01
C LYS A 127 -18.64 -9.97 -5.51
N ASP A 128 -17.51 -9.41 -5.95
CA ASP A 128 -17.08 -9.43 -7.34
C ASP A 128 -16.43 -10.79 -7.73
N GLY A 129 -16.53 -11.84 -6.88
CA GLY A 129 -15.96 -13.17 -7.13
C GLY A 129 -14.46 -13.30 -6.82
N VAL A 130 -13.85 -12.30 -6.16
CA VAL A 130 -12.40 -12.18 -5.92
C VAL A 130 -11.93 -13.00 -4.69
N GLY A 131 -12.68 -14.00 -4.28
CA GLY A 131 -12.27 -14.91 -3.21
C GLY A 131 -13.12 -16.16 -3.25
N GLY A 132 -12.48 -17.33 -3.19
CA GLY A 132 -13.14 -18.64 -3.10
C GLY A 132 -14.27 -18.58 -2.07
N ASP A 133 -15.49 -18.59 -2.57
CA ASP A 133 -16.70 -18.19 -1.84
C ASP A 133 -17.22 -19.32 -0.94
N GLU A 134 -16.62 -20.51 -0.99
CA GLU A 134 -17.10 -21.67 -0.24
C GLU A 134 -16.68 -21.62 1.24
N ASP A 135 -15.42 -21.27 1.55
CA ASP A 135 -14.93 -21.28 2.94
C ASP A 135 -15.45 -20.09 3.79
N LEU A 136 -15.71 -18.94 3.15
CA LEU A 136 -16.14 -17.71 3.85
C LEU A 136 -17.65 -17.68 4.14
N GLU A 137 -18.48 -18.24 3.25
CA GLU A 137 -19.91 -18.46 3.49
C GLU A 137 -20.13 -19.50 4.59
N GLU A 138 -19.36 -20.60 4.58
CA GLU A 138 -19.45 -21.66 5.59
C GLU A 138 -19.00 -21.17 6.97
N ALA A 139 -17.94 -20.37 7.05
CA ALA A 139 -17.52 -19.71 8.29
C ALA A 139 -18.56 -18.69 8.81
N ARG A 140 -19.30 -18.00 7.93
CA ARG A 140 -20.38 -17.08 8.34
C ARG A 140 -21.63 -17.81 8.84
N LYS A 141 -21.98 -18.95 8.23
CA LYS A 141 -23.05 -19.85 8.71
C LYS A 141 -22.69 -20.48 10.05
N ALA A 142 -21.45 -20.91 10.23
CA ALA A 142 -20.99 -21.54 11.48
C ALA A 142 -20.96 -20.58 12.69
N VAL A 143 -20.83 -19.27 12.47
CA VAL A 143 -20.73 -18.25 13.55
C VAL A 143 -22.05 -17.50 13.79
N GLY A 144 -23.13 -17.81 13.06
CA GLY A 144 -24.47 -17.26 13.35
C GLY A 144 -24.59 -15.73 13.24
N VAL A 145 -23.71 -15.08 12.48
CA VAL A 145 -23.73 -13.62 12.31
C VAL A 145 -24.81 -13.25 11.30
N LYS A 146 -25.90 -12.65 11.78
CA LYS A 146 -26.98 -12.11 10.94
C LYS A 146 -26.40 -11.13 9.91
N LYS A 147 -26.87 -11.25 8.66
CA LYS A 147 -26.55 -10.41 7.48
C LYS A 147 -26.60 -8.92 7.86
N LYS A 148 -25.46 -8.33 8.20
CA LYS A 148 -25.36 -6.88 8.44
C LYS A 148 -25.46 -6.16 7.09
N ALA A 149 -26.29 -5.13 7.05
CA ALA A 149 -26.65 -4.33 5.88
C ALA A 149 -25.43 -3.88 5.05
N ALA A 150 -25.67 -3.62 3.76
CA ALA A 150 -24.70 -3.21 2.75
C ALA A 150 -23.55 -2.37 3.34
N ALA A 151 -22.32 -2.87 3.16
CA ALA A 151 -21.13 -2.29 3.76
C ALA A 151 -21.02 -0.81 3.36
N ALA A 152 -21.00 0.08 4.35
CA ALA A 152 -20.51 1.43 4.15
C ALA A 152 -19.09 1.33 3.59
N GLY A 153 -18.77 2.14 2.58
CA GLY A 153 -17.46 2.16 1.91
C GLY A 153 -16.29 2.24 2.90
N SER A 154 -15.07 1.96 2.42
CA SER A 154 -13.88 1.86 3.28
C SER A 154 -13.57 3.15 4.05
N LYS A 155 -14.16 4.29 3.65
CA LYS A 155 -13.88 5.65 4.12
C LYS A 155 -12.39 6.00 4.03
N SER A 156 -11.68 5.34 3.12
CA SER A 156 -10.26 5.49 2.89
C SER A 156 -10.05 5.87 1.44
N TYR A 157 -9.33 6.94 1.19
CA TYR A 157 -9.19 7.54 -0.13
C TYR A 157 -7.75 7.46 -0.63
N ILE A 158 -7.55 7.36 -1.94
CA ILE A 158 -6.24 7.43 -2.61
C ILE A 158 -6.31 8.43 -3.75
N LEU A 159 -5.16 8.98 -4.18
CA LEU A 159 -5.11 9.77 -5.40
C LEU A 159 -4.90 8.85 -6.59
N ARG A 160 -5.62 9.13 -7.66
CA ARG A 160 -5.49 8.44 -8.95
C ARG A 160 -5.26 9.49 -10.03
N SER A 161 -4.35 9.20 -10.97
CA SER A 161 -4.20 10.01 -12.18
C SER A 161 -5.44 9.82 -13.07
N ILE A 162 -5.95 10.92 -13.62
CA ILE A 162 -6.99 10.91 -14.65
C ILE A 162 -6.45 11.37 -16.00
N LEU A 163 -5.13 11.49 -16.12
CA LEU A 163 -4.49 11.79 -17.40
C LEU A 163 -4.78 10.67 -18.38
N ASN A 164 -5.12 11.05 -19.62
CA ASN A 164 -5.41 10.08 -20.65
C ASN A 164 -4.14 9.25 -20.95
N PRO A 165 -4.22 7.91 -20.96
CA PRO A 165 -3.08 7.05 -21.26
C PRO A 165 -2.34 7.44 -22.54
N THR A 166 -3.06 7.86 -23.59
CA THR A 166 -2.46 8.30 -24.86
C THR A 166 -1.55 9.52 -24.67
N ILE A 167 -1.89 10.45 -23.78
CA ILE A 167 -1.03 11.61 -23.50
C ILE A 167 0.27 11.16 -22.81
N ILE A 168 0.18 10.18 -21.91
CA ILE A 168 1.33 9.63 -21.21
C ILE A 168 2.24 8.90 -22.19
N GLU A 169 1.65 8.09 -23.09
CA GLU A 169 2.38 7.37 -24.14
C GLU A 169 3.13 8.33 -25.06
N GLU A 170 2.47 9.38 -25.58
CA GLU A 170 3.10 10.39 -26.42
C GLU A 170 4.19 11.16 -25.66
N ALA A 171 3.97 11.51 -24.39
CA ALA A 171 4.94 12.20 -23.57
C ALA A 171 6.17 11.34 -23.19
N ALA A 172 6.03 10.01 -23.24
CA ALA A 172 7.10 9.06 -22.99
C ALA A 172 7.93 8.74 -24.24
N GLN A 173 7.52 9.18 -25.44
CA GLN A 173 8.28 8.96 -26.67
C GLN A 173 9.61 9.74 -26.65
N VAL A 174 10.64 9.10 -27.18
CA VAL A 174 11.96 9.72 -27.35
C VAL A 174 11.90 10.71 -28.50
N SER A 175 12.27 11.95 -28.22
CA SER A 175 12.46 13.05 -29.15
C SER A 175 13.95 13.33 -29.30
N GLU A 176 14.44 13.24 -30.54
CA GLU A 176 15.85 13.52 -30.89
C GLU A 176 16.29 14.91 -30.40
N LYS A 177 15.42 15.91 -30.50
CA LYS A 177 15.73 17.28 -30.05
C LYS A 177 15.92 17.39 -28.54
N ILE A 178 15.07 16.71 -27.77
CA ILE A 178 15.18 16.74 -26.30
C ILE A 178 16.44 15.99 -25.89
N LEU A 179 16.71 14.85 -26.54
CA LEU A 179 17.92 14.06 -26.27
C LEU A 179 19.21 14.83 -26.58
N GLU A 180 19.24 15.57 -27.70
CA GLU A 180 20.37 16.44 -28.05
C GLU A 180 20.57 17.55 -27.01
N GLU A 181 19.49 18.15 -26.53
CA GLU A 181 19.54 19.22 -25.52
C GLU A 181 19.99 18.68 -24.15
N GLU A 182 19.47 17.53 -23.69
CA GLU A 182 19.91 16.85 -22.47
C GLU A 182 21.41 16.49 -22.54
N ALA A 183 21.89 16.02 -23.69
CA ALA A 183 23.31 15.67 -23.87
C ALA A 183 24.25 16.88 -23.80
N LEU A 184 23.80 18.05 -24.27
CA LEU A 184 24.56 19.29 -24.16
C LEU A 184 24.63 19.81 -22.71
N GLU A 185 23.59 19.56 -21.89
CA GLU A 185 23.57 19.92 -20.47
C GLU A 185 24.42 18.97 -19.60
N GLU A 186 24.57 17.70 -20.00
CA GLU A 186 25.44 16.72 -19.32
C GLU A 186 26.92 17.06 -19.47
N ASP A 187 27.38 17.50 -20.66
CA ASP A 187 28.78 17.84 -20.94
C ASP A 187 29.31 19.04 -20.12
N ASP A 188 28.44 19.88 -19.55
CA ASP A 188 28.81 21.02 -18.70
C ASP A 188 28.97 20.67 -17.20
N ASN A 189 28.60 19.45 -16.77
CA ASN A 189 28.67 18.99 -15.37
C ASN A 189 29.79 17.97 -15.14
N ASP A 190 31.05 18.44 -15.12
CA ASP A 190 32.32 17.69 -14.96
C ASP A 190 32.54 17.04 -13.56
N ASP A 191 31.50 16.81 -12.74
CA ASP A 191 31.62 16.13 -11.44
C ASP A 191 31.41 14.61 -11.58
N ASP A 192 32.49 13.94 -11.98
CA ASP A 192 32.65 12.52 -12.39
C ASP A 192 32.27 11.43 -11.34
N ASP A 193 31.66 11.77 -10.19
CA ASP A 193 31.53 10.85 -9.05
C ASP A 193 30.08 10.49 -8.61
N GLU A 194 29.04 11.04 -9.24
CA GLU A 194 27.66 10.56 -9.04
C GLU A 194 27.05 10.09 -10.36
N ARG A 195 26.52 8.86 -10.36
CA ARG A 195 25.81 8.29 -11.52
C ARG A 195 24.72 9.27 -11.96
N SER A 196 24.99 10.02 -13.03
CA SER A 196 24.05 10.98 -13.57
C SER A 196 22.71 10.29 -13.84
N ALA A 197 21.62 11.00 -13.57
CA ALA A 197 20.28 10.50 -13.82
C ALA A 197 20.17 10.17 -15.32
N ARG A 198 19.66 8.99 -15.66
CA ARG A 198 19.55 8.58 -17.06
C ARG A 198 18.71 9.59 -17.83
N SER A 199 19.27 10.15 -18.89
CA SER A 199 18.59 10.94 -19.91
C SER A 199 17.71 10.04 -20.79
N TYR A 200 16.48 10.48 -21.05
CA TYR A 200 15.48 9.71 -21.80
C TYR A 200 15.12 10.37 -23.13
N GLY A 201 15.44 11.65 -23.31
CA GLY A 201 15.04 12.43 -24.47
C GLY A 201 13.52 12.56 -24.60
N SER A 202 12.77 12.47 -23.51
CA SER A 202 11.30 12.50 -23.53
C SER A 202 10.77 13.55 -22.55
N LEU A 203 9.50 13.93 -22.69
CA LEU A 203 8.89 14.93 -21.80
C LEU A 203 8.78 14.41 -20.35
N ILE A 204 8.60 13.09 -20.18
CA ILE A 204 8.56 12.44 -18.88
C ILE A 204 9.94 11.83 -18.60
N SER A 205 10.72 12.48 -17.75
CA SER A 205 11.99 11.92 -17.30
C SER A 205 11.79 10.88 -16.19
N TRP A 206 11.82 9.61 -16.58
CA TRP A 206 11.49 8.50 -15.68
C TRP A 206 12.52 8.31 -14.55
N SER A 207 13.75 8.81 -14.68
CA SER A 207 14.81 8.75 -13.66
C SER A 207 14.61 9.75 -12.51
N HIS A 208 13.82 10.80 -12.74
CA HIS A 208 13.58 11.86 -11.76
C HIS A 208 12.20 11.77 -11.10
N THR A 209 11.22 11.15 -11.76
CA THR A 209 9.81 11.25 -11.33
C THR A 209 9.33 10.09 -10.45
N ASP A 210 9.83 8.87 -10.63
CA ASP A 210 9.40 7.70 -9.84
C ASP A 210 10.53 6.68 -9.67
N GLN A 211 10.30 5.70 -8.81
CA GLN A 211 11.21 4.61 -8.51
C GLN A 211 10.90 3.40 -9.41
N ILE A 212 11.22 3.49 -10.70
CA ILE A 212 10.78 2.55 -11.74
C ILE A 212 11.16 1.12 -11.40
N GLY A 213 12.40 0.89 -10.94
CA GLY A 213 12.88 -0.45 -10.61
C GLY A 213 12.05 -1.10 -9.50
N SER A 214 11.67 -0.31 -8.51
CA SER A 214 10.79 -0.78 -7.43
C SER A 214 9.36 -0.99 -7.92
N LEU A 215 8.84 -0.13 -8.79
CA LEU A 215 7.51 -0.28 -9.38
C LEU A 215 7.40 -1.55 -10.24
N GLY A 216 8.44 -1.84 -11.03
CA GLY A 216 8.54 -3.07 -11.82
C GLY A 216 8.48 -4.32 -10.94
N ILE A 217 9.19 -4.34 -9.81
CA ILE A 217 9.12 -5.46 -8.86
C ILE A 217 7.70 -5.61 -8.28
N LEU A 218 7.03 -4.50 -7.93
CA LEU A 218 5.64 -4.53 -7.49
C LEU A 218 4.73 -5.18 -8.54
N TYR A 219 4.83 -4.75 -9.80
CA TYR A 219 3.95 -5.24 -10.87
C TYR A 219 4.23 -6.70 -11.19
N ILE A 220 5.49 -7.15 -11.11
CA ILE A 220 5.84 -8.57 -11.22
C ILE A 220 5.22 -9.38 -10.07
N ILE A 221 5.24 -8.89 -8.83
CA ILE A 221 4.59 -9.59 -7.70
C ILE A 221 3.09 -9.70 -7.95
N LEU A 222 2.45 -8.61 -8.36
CA LEU A 222 1.01 -8.60 -8.66
C LEU A 222 0.67 -9.57 -9.80
N ALA A 223 1.49 -9.60 -10.86
CA ALA A 223 1.35 -10.53 -11.98
C ALA A 223 1.50 -12.00 -11.54
N LEU A 224 2.50 -12.33 -10.73
CA LEU A 224 2.71 -13.69 -10.22
C LEU A 224 1.51 -14.15 -9.37
N ILE A 225 0.97 -13.28 -8.52
CA ILE A 225 -0.23 -13.59 -7.73
C ILE A 225 -1.44 -13.80 -8.65
N LEU A 226 -1.59 -12.96 -9.69
CA LEU A 226 -2.71 -13.05 -10.63
C LEU A 226 -2.68 -14.36 -11.43
N VAL A 227 -1.54 -14.70 -12.03
CA VAL A 227 -1.35 -15.92 -12.84
C VAL A 227 -1.46 -17.19 -12.00
N SER A 228 -1.23 -17.11 -10.69
CA SER A 228 -1.38 -18.23 -9.75
C SER A 228 -2.81 -18.41 -9.21
N GLY A 229 -3.79 -17.67 -9.74
CA GLY A 229 -5.18 -17.79 -9.30
C GLY A 229 -5.54 -16.90 -8.11
N ARG A 230 -4.95 -15.69 -8.02
CA ARG A 230 -5.16 -14.65 -6.96
C ARG A 230 -4.62 -14.98 -5.58
N VAL A 231 -4.02 -16.16 -5.40
CA VAL A 231 -3.37 -16.59 -4.17
C VAL A 231 -2.02 -17.22 -4.54
N LEU A 232 -0.97 -16.84 -3.82
CA LEU A 232 0.38 -17.38 -4.03
C LEU A 232 0.99 -17.73 -2.67
N SER A 233 1.55 -18.92 -2.52
CA SER A 233 2.22 -19.29 -1.26
C SER A 233 3.56 -18.56 -1.11
N ASP A 234 4.00 -18.35 0.12
CA ASP A 234 5.31 -17.72 0.38
C ASP A 234 6.48 -18.53 -0.19
N ALA A 235 6.39 -19.86 -0.17
CA ALA A 235 7.39 -20.75 -0.75
C ALA A 235 7.51 -20.57 -2.27
N GLU A 236 6.37 -20.49 -2.98
CA GLU A 236 6.34 -20.25 -4.41
C GLU A 236 6.84 -18.85 -4.76
N LEU A 237 6.41 -17.82 -4.02
CA LEU A 237 6.89 -16.45 -4.24
C LEU A 237 8.42 -16.39 -4.12
N ARG A 238 8.99 -16.98 -3.06
CA ARG A 238 10.46 -17.06 -2.89
C ARG A 238 11.12 -17.81 -4.05
N ALA A 239 10.52 -18.89 -4.55
CA ALA A 239 11.05 -19.66 -5.67
C ALA A 239 11.04 -18.87 -6.99
N HIS A 240 9.95 -18.16 -7.29
CA HIS A 240 9.85 -17.28 -8.46
C HIS A 240 10.85 -16.13 -8.38
N MET A 241 10.94 -15.47 -7.23
CA MET A 241 11.88 -14.38 -6.99
C MET A 241 13.35 -14.81 -7.13
N LYS A 242 13.68 -16.02 -6.68
CA LYS A 242 15.01 -16.61 -6.89
C LYS A 242 15.31 -16.83 -8.37
N LYS A 243 14.34 -17.29 -9.18
CA LYS A 243 14.50 -17.46 -10.64
C LYS A 243 14.73 -16.13 -11.35
N LEU A 244 14.06 -15.07 -10.89
CA LEU A 244 14.23 -13.70 -11.37
C LEU A 244 15.53 -13.04 -10.89
N ARG A 245 16.42 -13.78 -10.22
CA ARG A 245 17.69 -13.29 -9.63
C ARG A 245 17.50 -12.15 -8.62
N GLN A 246 16.31 -12.06 -8.02
CA GLN A 246 15.95 -11.11 -6.97
C GLN A 246 15.54 -11.90 -5.71
N PRO A 247 16.47 -12.61 -5.04
CA PRO A 247 16.11 -13.42 -3.89
C PRO A 247 15.52 -12.55 -2.76
N MET A 248 14.66 -13.13 -1.92
CA MET A 248 14.05 -12.43 -0.78
C MET A 248 15.08 -11.95 0.26
N SER A 249 16.31 -12.49 0.23
CA SER A 249 17.45 -12.03 1.02
C SER A 249 18.24 -10.88 0.37
N GLY A 250 17.87 -10.47 -0.84
CA GLY A 250 18.52 -9.41 -1.60
C GLY A 250 18.08 -8.00 -1.19
N SER A 251 18.49 -7.01 -1.98
CA SER A 251 18.10 -5.62 -1.83
C SER A 251 17.47 -5.07 -3.10
N VAL A 252 16.44 -4.24 -2.92
CA VAL A 252 15.83 -3.43 -3.97
C VAL A 252 16.59 -2.13 -4.04
N LYS A 253 17.11 -1.80 -5.23
CA LYS A 253 17.79 -0.53 -5.48
C LYS A 253 16.76 0.54 -5.82
N PHE A 254 17.04 1.74 -5.34
CA PHE A 254 16.29 2.93 -5.68
C PHE A 254 17.16 3.85 -6.55
N ASP A 255 16.50 4.74 -7.28
CA ASP A 255 17.14 5.72 -8.16
C ASP A 255 17.91 6.77 -7.36
N ALA A 256 18.76 7.54 -8.04
CA ALA A 256 19.72 8.46 -7.41
C ALA A 256 19.07 9.49 -6.46
N HIS A 257 17.84 9.90 -6.76
CA HIS A 257 17.07 10.89 -5.99
C HIS A 257 16.44 10.34 -4.70
N ALA A 258 16.49 9.03 -4.47
CA ALA A 258 15.93 8.44 -3.27
C ALA A 258 16.80 8.71 -2.04
N THR A 259 16.15 9.02 -0.91
CA THR A 259 16.85 9.22 0.38
C THR A 259 17.68 8.01 0.81
N HIS A 260 17.27 6.81 0.39
CA HIS A 260 18.03 5.58 0.58
C HIS A 260 18.35 4.98 -0.79
N LYS A 261 19.62 4.64 -1.05
CA LYS A 261 20.04 4.05 -2.34
C LYS A 261 19.53 2.61 -2.54
N SER A 262 19.22 1.91 -1.44
CA SER A 262 18.61 0.59 -1.49
C SER A 262 17.92 0.24 -0.17
N VAL A 263 17.05 -0.75 -0.22
CA VAL A 263 16.29 -1.30 0.91
C VAL A 263 16.31 -2.82 0.81
N SER A 264 16.29 -3.54 1.94
CA SER A 264 16.17 -5.00 1.87
C SER A 264 14.84 -5.42 1.25
N MET A 265 14.81 -6.55 0.55
CA MET A 265 13.57 -7.04 -0.06
C MET A 265 12.47 -7.25 0.99
N GLU A 266 12.80 -7.70 2.20
CA GLU A 266 11.83 -7.82 3.30
C GLU A 266 11.24 -6.46 3.72
N ALA A 267 12.07 -5.41 3.82
CA ALA A 267 11.59 -4.07 4.13
C ALA A 267 10.73 -3.49 2.99
N TYR A 268 11.09 -3.78 1.73
CA TYR A 268 10.28 -3.43 0.57
C TYR A 268 8.92 -4.14 0.58
N MET A 269 8.87 -5.45 0.87
CA MET A 269 7.61 -6.20 1.05
C MET A 269 6.74 -5.59 2.15
N ASN A 270 7.33 -5.22 3.29
CA ASN A 270 6.61 -4.53 4.35
C ASN A 270 6.09 -3.14 3.93
N MET A 271 6.82 -2.44 3.06
CA MET A 271 6.41 -1.15 2.50
C MET A 271 5.17 -1.31 1.61
N ILE A 272 5.18 -2.24 0.65
CA ILE A 272 4.03 -2.46 -0.24
C ILE A 272 2.80 -3.03 0.49
N ILE A 273 3.01 -3.78 1.58
CA ILE A 273 1.92 -4.19 2.49
C ILE A 273 1.30 -2.97 3.17
N ARG A 274 2.12 -2.06 3.72
CA ARG A 274 1.63 -0.84 4.39
C ARG A 274 0.89 0.10 3.43
N GLN A 275 1.38 0.20 2.19
CA GLN A 275 0.73 0.96 1.12
C GLN A 275 -0.58 0.29 0.66
N GLY A 276 -0.79 -1.00 0.97
CA GLY A 276 -2.02 -1.72 0.68
C GLY A 276 -2.07 -2.33 -0.73
N PHE A 277 -0.93 -2.50 -1.39
CA PHE A 277 -0.85 -3.17 -2.69
C PHE A 277 -0.92 -4.69 -2.55
N VAL A 278 -0.38 -5.24 -1.46
CA VAL A 278 -0.32 -6.69 -1.22
C VAL A 278 -0.73 -6.99 0.22
N GLU A 279 -1.42 -8.09 0.43
CA GLU A 279 -1.75 -8.63 1.76
C GLU A 279 -1.00 -9.95 2.01
N ARG A 280 -0.45 -10.10 3.22
CA ARG A 280 0.13 -11.34 3.72
C ARG A 280 -0.82 -11.98 4.73
N VAL A 281 -1.32 -13.17 4.43
CA VAL A 281 -2.28 -13.91 5.25
C VAL A 281 -1.61 -15.18 5.79
N ALA A 282 -1.71 -15.43 7.10
CA ALA A 282 -1.23 -16.69 7.68
C ALA A 282 -2.28 -17.80 7.47
N VAL A 283 -1.84 -18.97 7.02
CA VAL A 283 -2.63 -20.17 6.79
C VAL A 283 -2.18 -21.25 7.76
N GLY A 284 -3.13 -21.80 8.49
CA GLY A 284 -2.91 -22.85 9.50
C GLY A 284 -3.87 -22.71 10.69
N ASP A 285 -4.33 -23.84 11.24
CA ASP A 285 -5.14 -23.92 12.45
C ASP A 285 -4.34 -23.42 13.67
N ALA A 286 -4.23 -22.11 13.82
CA ALA A 286 -3.98 -21.51 15.12
C ALA A 286 -5.23 -21.79 15.96
N LYS A 287 -5.26 -22.96 16.63
CA LYS A 287 -6.22 -23.30 17.68
C LYS A 287 -6.51 -22.03 18.47
N LYS A 288 -7.77 -21.58 18.42
CA LYS A 288 -8.28 -20.36 19.08
C LYS A 288 -7.87 -20.31 20.55
N GLY A 289 -6.70 -19.75 20.83
CA GLY A 289 -6.31 -19.23 22.13
C GLY A 289 -6.92 -17.84 22.28
N LYS A 290 -7.81 -17.68 23.24
CA LYS A 290 -8.47 -16.41 23.58
C LYS A 290 -7.48 -15.23 23.61
N GLY A 291 -7.77 -14.23 22.78
CA GLY A 291 -7.61 -12.82 23.12
C GLY A 291 -6.21 -12.31 23.43
N LYS A 292 -5.44 -11.97 22.40
CA LYS A 292 -4.60 -10.76 22.40
C LYS A 292 -4.30 -10.38 20.96
N ARG A 293 -4.62 -9.15 20.56
CA ARG A 293 -4.15 -8.58 19.28
C ARG A 293 -2.63 -8.45 19.41
N VAL A 294 -1.89 -9.44 18.94
CA VAL A 294 -0.44 -9.37 18.82
C VAL A 294 -0.16 -8.52 17.59
N ARG A 295 0.35 -7.33 17.83
CA ARG A 295 1.00 -6.48 16.83
C ARG A 295 2.11 -7.32 16.19
N ALA A 296 2.17 -7.36 14.86
CA ALA A 296 3.22 -8.06 14.13
C ALA A 296 4.58 -7.43 14.49
N THR A 297 5.22 -7.97 15.52
CA THR A 297 6.63 -7.78 15.83
C THR A 297 7.40 -8.88 15.12
N GLN A 298 8.35 -8.41 14.33
CA GLN A 298 9.24 -9.13 13.44
C GLN A 298 10.10 -10.15 14.19
N GLY A 299 10.31 -11.32 13.58
CA GLY A 299 11.31 -12.29 14.02
C GLY A 299 10.76 -13.45 14.87
N ASP A 300 9.93 -14.30 14.26
CA ASP A 300 9.84 -15.70 14.68
C ASP A 300 9.45 -16.55 13.47
N ASP A 301 10.45 -17.03 12.73
CA ASP A 301 10.29 -17.98 11.62
C ASP A 301 10.05 -19.42 12.15
N ASP A 302 9.88 -19.59 13.47
CA ASP A 302 9.72 -20.88 14.16
C ASP A 302 8.26 -21.24 14.49
N SER A 303 7.30 -20.44 14.03
CA SER A 303 5.87 -20.67 14.31
C SER A 303 5.19 -21.70 13.39
N GLY A 304 5.90 -22.31 12.43
CA GLY A 304 5.33 -23.30 11.49
C GLY A 304 4.16 -22.78 10.64
N ALA A 305 3.90 -21.47 10.67
CA ALA A 305 2.80 -20.84 9.97
C ALA A 305 3.17 -20.64 8.50
N THR A 306 2.41 -21.27 7.61
CA THR A 306 2.52 -21.01 6.17
C THR A 306 1.85 -19.68 5.85
N TYR A 307 2.46 -18.85 4.99
CA TYR A 307 1.87 -17.58 4.56
C TYR A 307 1.42 -17.64 3.10
N GLU A 308 0.33 -16.96 2.81
CA GLU A 308 -0.20 -16.70 1.46
C GLU A 308 -0.18 -15.20 1.16
N TRP A 309 -0.02 -14.90 -0.12
CA TRP A 309 0.03 -13.56 -0.68
C TRP A 309 -1.18 -13.32 -1.58
N ARG A 310 -1.83 -12.16 -1.40
CA ARG A 310 -3.00 -11.72 -2.18
C ARG A 310 -2.87 -10.26 -2.56
N TRP A 311 -3.60 -9.82 -3.58
CA TRP A 311 -3.70 -8.40 -3.88
C TRP A 311 -4.38 -7.65 -2.73
N GLY A 312 -3.89 -6.45 -2.44
CA GLY A 312 -4.51 -5.54 -1.49
C GLY A 312 -5.51 -4.59 -2.15
N ASN A 313 -6.32 -3.94 -1.33
CA ASN A 313 -7.40 -3.05 -1.81
C ASN A 313 -6.88 -1.90 -2.69
N ARG A 314 -5.65 -1.42 -2.47
CA ARG A 314 -5.06 -0.36 -3.28
C ARG A 314 -4.74 -0.86 -4.70
N ALA A 315 -4.14 -2.05 -4.83
CA ALA A 315 -3.85 -2.63 -6.14
C ALA A 315 -5.12 -2.80 -7.00
N HIS A 316 -6.22 -3.23 -6.39
CA HIS A 316 -7.51 -3.33 -7.06
C HIS A 316 -8.16 -1.99 -7.45
N SER A 317 -7.74 -0.87 -6.85
CA SER A 317 -8.35 0.45 -7.07
C SER A 317 -7.47 1.38 -7.91
N GLU A 318 -6.17 1.11 -7.99
CA GLU A 318 -5.18 1.90 -8.72
C GLU A 318 -4.72 1.23 -10.01
N VAL A 319 -4.52 -0.10 -10.01
CA VAL A 319 -3.97 -0.82 -11.16
C VAL A 319 -5.05 -1.62 -11.89
N GLY A 320 -5.76 -2.51 -11.18
CA GLY A 320 -6.75 -3.41 -11.78
C GLY A 320 -6.15 -4.67 -12.40
N GLU A 321 -6.92 -5.77 -12.41
CA GLU A 321 -6.44 -7.08 -12.88
C GLU A 321 -6.27 -7.11 -14.40
N LYS A 322 -7.16 -6.42 -15.14
CA LYS A 322 -7.06 -6.32 -16.60
C LYS A 322 -5.79 -5.64 -17.06
N ALA A 323 -5.39 -4.54 -16.41
CA ALA A 323 -4.18 -3.81 -16.75
C ALA A 323 -2.93 -4.67 -16.53
N ILE A 324 -2.85 -5.40 -15.41
CA ILE A 324 -1.74 -6.34 -15.17
C ILE A 324 -1.75 -7.49 -16.18
N ALA A 325 -2.91 -8.04 -16.53
CA ALA A 325 -3.00 -9.10 -17.53
C ALA A 325 -2.55 -8.62 -18.91
N GLN A 326 -2.93 -7.40 -19.30
CA GLN A 326 -2.49 -6.77 -20.54
C GLN A 326 -0.98 -6.54 -20.52
N PHE A 327 -0.44 -5.97 -19.44
CA PHE A 327 1.01 -5.78 -19.24
C PHE A 327 1.80 -7.09 -19.42
N VAL A 328 1.35 -8.19 -18.78
CA VAL A 328 2.01 -9.50 -18.91
C VAL A 328 1.89 -10.03 -20.34
N ALA A 329 0.73 -9.89 -20.97
CA ALA A 329 0.51 -10.33 -22.35
C ALA A 329 1.41 -9.57 -23.34
N GLU A 330 1.50 -8.25 -23.21
CA GLU A 330 2.38 -7.40 -24.03
C GLU A 330 3.86 -7.75 -23.82
N PHE A 331 4.28 -7.95 -22.56
CA PHE A 331 5.66 -8.35 -22.25
C PHE A 331 6.03 -9.68 -22.91
N MET A 332 5.17 -10.70 -22.76
CA MET A 332 5.44 -12.04 -23.29
C MET A 332 5.37 -12.11 -24.82
N VAL A 333 4.51 -11.32 -25.47
CA VAL A 333 4.46 -11.24 -26.94
C VAL A 333 5.61 -10.41 -27.49
N GLY A 334 5.98 -9.33 -26.80
CA GLY A 334 7.08 -8.45 -27.19
C GLY A 334 8.41 -9.18 -27.27
N GLU A 335 8.74 -10.03 -26.30
CA GLU A 335 9.95 -10.88 -26.37
C GLU A 335 9.89 -11.86 -27.54
N GLN A 336 8.74 -12.50 -27.77
CA GLN A 336 8.59 -13.47 -28.85
C GLN A 336 8.74 -12.84 -30.24
N GLU A 337 8.31 -11.59 -30.42
CA GLU A 337 8.51 -10.89 -31.70
C GLU A 337 9.95 -10.41 -31.91
N ALA A 338 10.69 -10.12 -30.85
CA ALA A 338 12.11 -9.80 -30.95
C ALA A 338 12.92 -11.02 -31.39
N GLU A 339 12.59 -12.21 -30.85
CA GLU A 339 13.19 -13.49 -31.27
C GLU A 339 12.83 -13.84 -32.72
N ASP A 340 11.56 -13.71 -33.11
CA ASP A 340 11.09 -13.98 -34.49
C ASP A 340 11.78 -13.03 -35.51
N ASP A 341 12.11 -11.79 -35.12
CA ASP A 341 12.77 -10.78 -35.98
C ASP A 341 14.27 -11.02 -36.20
N GLU A 342 14.95 -11.73 -35.29
CA GLU A 342 16.35 -12.13 -35.47
C GLU A 342 16.49 -13.25 -36.51
N GLU A 343 15.44 -14.06 -36.72
CA GLU A 343 15.43 -15.15 -37.71
C GLU A 343 14.94 -14.73 -39.11
N ASP A 344 13.93 -13.86 -39.22
CA ASP A 344 13.30 -13.50 -40.51
C ASP A 344 13.70 -12.08 -41.00
N GLY A 345 14.69 -12.03 -41.89
CA GLY A 345 15.19 -10.79 -42.51
C GLY A 345 14.10 -9.92 -43.18
N ALA A 346 13.95 -8.70 -42.66
CA ALA A 346 13.43 -7.45 -43.24
C ALA A 346 12.15 -7.43 -44.10
N ARG A 347 11.19 -6.65 -43.56
CA ARG A 347 10.41 -5.58 -44.21
C ARG A 347 9.42 -5.97 -45.31
N ALA A 348 8.32 -6.60 -44.89
CA ALA A 348 7.04 -6.36 -45.54
C ALA A 348 5.87 -6.56 -44.56
N ARG A 349 5.07 -5.50 -44.36
CA ARG A 349 3.72 -5.46 -43.73
C ARG A 349 3.64 -5.13 -42.24
N GLY A 350 4.02 -3.90 -41.88
CA GLY A 350 3.81 -3.36 -40.53
C GLY A 350 2.37 -3.48 -40.02
N ARG A 351 1.35 -3.28 -40.88
CA ARG A 351 -0.07 -3.35 -40.45
C ARG A 351 -0.54 -4.78 -40.14
N ARG A 352 -0.27 -5.75 -41.02
CA ARG A 352 -0.62 -7.17 -40.77
C ARG A 352 0.19 -7.75 -39.60
N ARG A 353 1.40 -7.25 -39.38
CA ARG A 353 2.24 -7.62 -38.25
C ARG A 353 1.65 -7.10 -36.94
N GLN A 354 1.28 -5.82 -36.89
CA GLN A 354 0.60 -5.22 -35.73
C GLN A 354 -0.71 -5.94 -35.41
N ASP A 355 -1.53 -6.26 -36.42
CA ASP A 355 -2.75 -7.03 -36.23
C ASP A 355 -2.46 -8.43 -35.66
N ARG A 356 -1.37 -9.09 -36.10
CA ARG A 356 -0.95 -10.41 -35.59
C ARG A 356 -0.45 -10.33 -34.15
N ALA A 357 0.34 -9.31 -33.83
CA ALA A 357 0.83 -9.02 -32.48
C ALA A 357 -0.35 -8.84 -31.53
N GLN A 358 -1.30 -7.98 -31.90
CA GLN A 358 -2.48 -7.69 -31.11
C GLN A 358 -3.34 -8.95 -30.89
N ASN A 359 -3.52 -9.77 -31.93
CA ASN A 359 -4.20 -11.06 -31.79
C ASN A 359 -3.46 -12.04 -30.86
N LYS A 360 -2.11 -12.02 -30.83
CA LYS A 360 -1.33 -12.84 -29.88
C LYS A 360 -1.53 -12.31 -28.45
N VAL A 361 -1.49 -11.00 -28.24
CA VAL A 361 -1.71 -10.34 -26.95
C VAL A 361 -3.10 -10.67 -26.40
N GLU A 362 -4.15 -10.57 -27.21
CA GLU A 362 -5.52 -10.93 -26.80
C GLU A 362 -5.63 -12.40 -26.37
N LYS A 363 -4.98 -13.32 -27.11
CA LYS A 363 -4.96 -14.74 -26.75
C LYS A 363 -4.22 -15.01 -25.45
N MET A 364 -3.09 -14.32 -25.24
CA MET A 364 -2.32 -14.40 -23.99
C MET A 364 -3.14 -13.86 -22.81
N ALA A 365 -3.77 -12.69 -22.97
CA ALA A 365 -4.64 -12.10 -21.96
C ALA A 365 -5.80 -13.03 -21.58
N ALA A 366 -6.43 -13.68 -22.56
CA ALA A 366 -7.46 -14.70 -22.32
C ALA A 366 -6.91 -15.95 -21.59
N GLY A 367 -5.64 -16.31 -21.82
CA GLY A 367 -4.95 -17.36 -21.06
C GLY A 367 -4.75 -16.98 -19.60
N ILE A 368 -4.32 -15.74 -19.34
CA ILE A 368 -4.12 -15.18 -18.00
C ILE A 368 -5.46 -15.10 -17.26
N GLU A 369 -6.54 -14.67 -17.92
CA GLU A 369 -7.89 -14.67 -17.34
C GLU A 369 -8.33 -16.06 -16.87
N ARG A 370 -8.08 -17.09 -17.68
CA ARG A 370 -8.36 -18.48 -17.26
C ARG A 370 -7.51 -18.89 -16.06
N ALA A 371 -6.22 -18.55 -16.06
CA ALA A 371 -5.30 -18.87 -14.97
C ALA A 371 -5.67 -18.14 -13.66
N ALA A 372 -6.17 -16.90 -13.75
CA ALA A 372 -6.65 -16.12 -12.63
C ALA A 372 -7.94 -16.67 -12.01
N GLY A 373 -8.61 -17.64 -12.66
CA GLY A 373 -9.87 -18.22 -12.21
C GLY A 373 -11.11 -17.52 -12.77
N GLY A 374 -11.01 -16.90 -13.95
CA GLY A 374 -12.12 -16.26 -14.66
C GLY A 374 -12.05 -14.73 -14.63
N ASN A 375 -13.22 -14.08 -14.78
CA ASN A 375 -13.37 -12.64 -15.05
C ASN A 375 -12.36 -11.74 -14.30
N LEU A 376 -11.64 -10.92 -15.06
CA LEU A 376 -10.71 -9.93 -14.52
C LEU A 376 -11.45 -8.65 -14.11
N SER A 377 -11.19 -8.20 -12.89
CA SER A 377 -11.73 -6.95 -12.36
C SER A 377 -11.00 -5.74 -12.94
N ASP A 378 -11.78 -4.76 -13.40
CA ASP A 378 -11.29 -3.47 -13.89
C ASP A 378 -11.29 -2.41 -12.79
N LEU A 379 -10.69 -1.26 -13.09
CA LEU A 379 -10.84 -0.06 -12.28
C LEU A 379 -12.32 0.38 -12.29
N LYS A 380 -12.86 0.68 -11.10
CA LYS A 380 -14.19 1.27 -10.93
C LYS A 380 -14.08 2.78 -10.78
#